data_AF-A0A2G2G7L6-F1
#
_entry.id   AF-A0A2G2G7L6-F1
#
_cell.length_a   1.000
_cell.length_b   1.000
_cell.length_c   1.000
_cell.angle_alpha   90.00
_cell.angle_beta   90.00
_cell.angle_gamma   90.00
#
_symmetry.space_group_name_H-M   'P 1'
#
loop_
_entity.id
_entity.type
_entity.pdbx_description
1 polymer ?
#
loop_
_entity_poly.entity_id
_entity_poly.type
_entity_poly.pdbx_seq_one_letter_code
_entity_poly.pdbx_strand_id
1 'polypeptide(L)'
;MKYAFTMIELIFVIVILGILAAVAIPKLSATRNDALIARMSQNISVAVSEIASFGVANGQTTSDLSLMSNAISGLVVRNEATLDVPNNAVDISMGTIPNCIRMEVVKLGTDENLTISLGATGDGMGDALHTLFDSAVFPMAIRGALIEY
;
A
#
# COMPACT_ATOMS: atom_id res chain seq x y z
N MET A 1 -19.35 50.24 -21.20
CA MET A 1 -18.01 49.99 -21.77
C MET A 1 -17.41 48.79 -21.03
N LYS A 2 -17.31 47.61 -21.66
CA LYS A 2 -16.57 46.49 -21.06
C LYS A 2 -15.10 46.70 -21.40
N TYR A 3 -14.26 46.91 -20.39
CA TYR A 3 -12.82 47.00 -20.58
C TYR A 3 -12.32 45.62 -21.08
N ALA A 4 -11.80 45.59 -22.30
CA ALA A 4 -11.13 44.41 -22.82
C ALA A 4 -9.80 44.23 -22.08
N PHE A 5 -9.52 43.00 -21.67
CA PHE A 5 -8.26 42.62 -21.05
C PHE A 5 -7.12 42.91 -22.04
N THR A 6 -6.08 43.59 -21.58
CA THR A 6 -4.98 43.98 -22.47
C THR A 6 -4.10 42.79 -22.79
N MET A 7 -3.47 42.80 -23.97
CA MET A 7 -2.53 41.75 -24.36
C MET A 7 -1.35 41.64 -23.38
N ILE A 8 -0.94 42.75 -22.76
CA ILE A 8 0.16 42.76 -21.79
C ILE A 8 -0.22 42.12 -20.44
N GLU A 9 -1.44 42.35 -19.95
CA GLU A 9 -1.94 41.69 -18.75
C GLU A 9 -2.03 40.17 -18.94
N LEU A 10 -2.41 39.73 -20.14
CA LEU A 10 -2.46 38.30 -20.48
C LEU A 10 -1.09 37.63 -20.45
N ILE A 11 -0.07 38.29 -21.01
CA ILE A 11 1.29 37.77 -20.99
C ILE A 11 1.80 37.70 -19.54
N PHE A 12 1.54 38.71 -18.71
CA PHE A 12 2.00 38.72 -17.32
C PHE A 12 1.38 37.58 -16.49
N VAL A 13 0.09 37.31 -16.68
CA VAL A 13 -0.60 36.19 -16.02
C VAL A 13 0.00 34.84 -16.41
N ILE A 14 0.28 34.62 -17.69
CA ILE A 14 0.87 33.34 -18.16
C ILE A 14 2.27 33.15 -17.58
N VAL A 15 3.09 34.20 -17.52
CA VAL A 15 4.44 34.14 -16.94
C VAL A 15 4.39 33.78 -15.45
N ILE A 16 3.51 34.44 -14.68
CA ILE A 16 3.35 34.13 -13.25
C ILE A 16 2.87 32.69 -13.06
N LEU A 17 1.85 32.25 -13.81
CA LEU A 17 1.37 30.88 -13.74
C LEU A 17 2.46 29.87 -14.14
N GLY A 18 3.32 30.20 -15.10
CA GLY A 18 4.45 29.37 -15.50
C GLY A 18 5.46 29.16 -14.36
N ILE A 19 5.85 30.22 -13.66
CA ILE A 19 6.79 30.15 -12.54
C ILE A 19 6.17 29.40 -11.36
N LEU A 20 4.91 29.70 -11.02
CA LEU A 20 4.22 29.03 -9.92
C LEU A 20 4.03 27.54 -10.20
N ALA A 21 3.67 27.17 -11.43
CA ALA A 21 3.52 25.77 -11.82
C ALA A 21 4.85 25.01 -11.73
N ALA A 22 5.96 25.61 -12.18
CA ALA A 22 7.28 24.98 -12.13
C ALA A 22 7.73 24.61 -10.71
N VAL A 23 7.39 25.43 -9.71
CA VAL A 23 7.75 25.16 -8.30
C VAL A 23 6.69 24.32 -7.59
N ALA A 24 5.41 24.52 -7.89
CA ALA A 24 4.33 23.83 -7.19
C ALA A 24 4.19 22.36 -7.60
N ILE A 25 4.37 22.02 -8.88
CA ILE A 25 4.16 20.64 -9.38
C ILE A 25 5.10 19.63 -8.69
N PRO A 26 6.44 19.86 -8.62
CA PRO A 26 7.34 18.90 -7.96
C PRO A 26 7.01 18.73 -6.48
N LYS A 27 6.69 19.83 -5.79
CA LYS A 27 6.39 19.82 -4.36
C LYS A 27 5.09 19.07 -4.05
N LEU A 28 4.04 19.29 -4.85
CA LEU A 28 2.77 18.58 -4.69
C LEU A 28 2.90 17.09 -5.04
N SER A 29 3.76 16.74 -5.98
CA SER A 29 4.04 15.34 -6.30
C SER A 29 4.70 14.62 -5.12
N ALA A 30 5.74 15.21 -4.52
CA ALA A 30 6.40 14.62 -3.36
C ALA A 30 5.44 14.41 -2.18
N THR A 31 4.64 15.43 -1.83
CA THR A 31 3.68 15.31 -0.72
C THR A 31 2.59 14.27 -0.98
N ARG A 32 2.15 14.10 -2.24
CA ARG A 32 1.20 13.03 -2.60
C ARG A 32 1.81 11.65 -2.41
N ASN A 33 3.07 11.49 -2.78
CA ASN A 33 3.81 10.25 -2.67
C ASN A 33 3.99 9.86 -1.20
N ASP A 34 4.38 10.80 -0.34
CA ASP A 34 4.52 10.57 1.10
C ASP A 34 3.19 10.19 1.75
N ALA A 35 2.10 10.87 1.37
CA ALA A 35 0.76 10.55 1.85
C ALA A 35 0.30 9.15 1.42
N LEU A 36 0.67 8.72 0.22
CA LEU A 36 0.40 7.37 -0.27
C LEU A 36 1.13 6.34 0.60
N ILE A 37 2.43 6.51 0.84
CA ILE A 37 3.25 5.61 1.66
C ILE A 37 2.68 5.49 3.08
N ALA A 38 2.35 6.62 3.71
CA ALA A 38 1.76 6.63 5.05
C ALA A 38 0.41 5.90 5.11
N ARG A 39 -0.47 6.14 4.13
CA ARG A 39 -1.77 5.46 4.03
C ARG A 39 -1.60 3.95 3.82
N MET A 40 -0.67 3.54 2.96
CA MET A 40 -0.42 2.13 2.69
C MET A 40 0.11 1.41 3.93
N SER A 41 1.08 2.01 4.63
CA SER A 41 1.61 1.47 5.89
C SER A 41 0.51 1.31 6.95
N GLN A 42 -0.38 2.29 7.07
CA GLN A 42 -1.52 2.21 7.99
C GLN A 42 -2.49 1.10 7.58
N ASN A 43 -2.85 0.99 6.29
CA ASN A 43 -3.75 -0.06 5.81
C ASN A 43 -3.16 -1.47 6.02
N ILE A 44 -1.85 -1.65 5.83
CA ILE A 44 -1.16 -2.92 6.10
C ILE A 44 -1.21 -3.26 7.58
N SER A 45 -0.88 -2.31 8.46
CA SER A 45 -0.94 -2.53 9.91
C SER A 45 -2.36 -2.90 10.38
N VAL A 46 -3.38 -2.24 9.83
CA VAL A 46 -4.79 -2.58 10.09
C VAL A 46 -5.12 -3.96 9.53
N ALA A 47 -4.68 -4.28 8.31
CA ALA A 47 -4.90 -5.59 7.69
C ALA A 47 -4.28 -6.74 8.47
N VAL A 48 -3.05 -6.58 8.99
CA VAL A 48 -2.40 -7.56 9.87
C VAL A 48 -3.26 -7.83 11.11
N SER A 49 -3.74 -6.77 11.77
CA SER A 49 -4.59 -6.89 12.97
C SER A 49 -5.93 -7.54 12.65
N GLU A 50 -6.57 -7.16 11.55
CA GLU A 50 -7.84 -7.73 11.08
C GLU A 50 -7.69 -9.23 10.78
N ILE A 51 -6.66 -9.62 10.02
CA ILE A 51 -6.34 -11.02 9.70
C ILE A 51 -6.10 -11.84 10.97
N ALA A 52 -5.29 -11.32 11.90
CA ALA A 52 -5.01 -11.98 13.17
C ALA A 52 -6.30 -12.18 14.00
N SER A 53 -7.12 -11.13 14.11
CA SER A 53 -8.40 -11.18 14.82
C SER A 53 -9.39 -12.16 14.18
N PHE A 54 -9.42 -12.20 12.84
CA PHE A 54 -10.27 -13.11 12.08
C PHE A 54 -9.87 -14.57 12.30
N GLY A 55 -8.57 -14.87 12.27
CA GLY A 55 -8.06 -16.23 12.52
C GLY A 55 -8.37 -16.71 13.94
N VAL A 56 -8.30 -15.84 14.94
CA VAL A 56 -8.70 -16.17 16.32
C VAL A 56 -10.22 -16.36 16.45
N ALA A 57 -11.02 -15.50 15.82
CA ALA A 57 -12.48 -15.53 15.95
C ALA A 57 -13.15 -16.68 15.19
N ASN A 58 -12.68 -16.99 13.98
CA ASN A 58 -13.27 -18.03 13.13
C ASN A 58 -12.58 -19.38 13.26
N GLY A 59 -11.39 -19.42 13.88
CA GLY A 59 -10.63 -20.65 14.07
C GLY A 59 -10.23 -21.34 12.76
N GLN A 60 -10.24 -20.63 11.63
CA GLN A 60 -9.70 -21.01 10.32
C GLN A 60 -9.39 -19.74 9.53
N THR A 61 -8.34 -19.78 8.72
CA THR A 61 -8.04 -18.76 7.71
C THR A 61 -8.61 -19.17 6.35
N THR A 62 -9.00 -18.19 5.53
CA THR A 62 -9.58 -18.39 4.19
C THR A 62 -8.56 -17.99 3.13
N SER A 63 -8.63 -18.60 1.95
CA SER A 63 -7.73 -18.30 0.83
C SER A 63 -7.85 -16.87 0.30
N ASP A 64 -9.02 -16.25 0.49
CA ASP A 64 -9.28 -14.85 0.17
C ASP A 64 -9.05 -13.93 1.37
N LEU A 65 -7.89 -13.27 1.41
CA LEU A 65 -7.57 -12.28 2.44
C LEU A 65 -8.49 -11.03 2.41
N SER A 66 -9.17 -10.76 1.28
CA SER A 66 -10.20 -9.71 1.19
C SER A 66 -11.44 -10.02 2.03
N LEU A 67 -11.70 -11.29 2.34
CA LEU A 67 -12.79 -11.70 3.25
C LEU A 67 -12.37 -11.61 4.72
N MET A 68 -11.06 -11.58 4.99
CA MET A 68 -10.48 -11.51 6.33
C MET A 68 -10.21 -10.07 6.77
N SER A 69 -9.94 -9.17 5.82
CA SER A 69 -9.64 -7.77 6.09
C SER A 69 -10.36 -6.83 5.12
N ASN A 70 -11.08 -5.86 5.70
CA ASN A 70 -11.70 -4.79 4.94
C ASN A 70 -10.66 -3.79 4.41
N ALA A 71 -9.55 -3.61 5.13
CA ALA A 71 -8.42 -2.83 4.64
C ALA A 71 -7.88 -3.40 3.31
N ILE A 72 -7.70 -4.73 3.22
CA ILE A 72 -7.28 -5.40 2.00
C ILE A 72 -8.32 -5.25 0.88
N SER A 73 -9.60 -5.48 1.19
CA SER A 73 -10.68 -5.26 0.22
C SER A 73 -10.65 -3.84 -0.38
N GLY A 74 -10.44 -2.84 0.47
CA GLY A 74 -10.28 -1.45 0.04
C GLY A 74 -9.07 -1.19 -0.86
N LEU A 75 -7.95 -1.88 -0.63
CA LEU A 75 -6.75 -1.79 -1.48
C LEU A 75 -6.96 -2.46 -2.84
N VAL A 76 -7.64 -3.61 -2.88
CA VAL A 76 -7.96 -4.33 -4.13
C VAL A 76 -8.88 -3.50 -5.02
N VAL A 77 -9.93 -2.90 -4.44
CA VAL A 77 -10.86 -2.03 -5.19
C VAL A 77 -10.15 -0.81 -5.80
N ARG A 78 -9.07 -0.35 -5.16
CA ARG A 78 -8.27 0.80 -5.64
C ARG A 78 -7.16 0.40 -6.60
N ASN A 79 -7.05 -0.89 -6.95
CA ASN A 79 -5.98 -1.44 -7.77
C ASN A 79 -4.58 -1.19 -7.15
N GLU A 80 -4.54 -1.11 -5.81
CA GLU A 80 -3.32 -0.96 -4.99
C GLU A 80 -2.89 -2.32 -4.40
N ALA A 81 -3.70 -3.37 -4.58
CA ALA A 81 -3.38 -4.74 -4.20
C ALA A 81 -4.02 -5.76 -5.16
N THR A 82 -3.35 -6.88 -5.39
CA THR A 82 -3.84 -8.03 -6.14
C THR A 82 -3.91 -9.24 -5.23
N LEU A 83 -5.04 -9.93 -5.24
CA LEU A 83 -5.23 -11.16 -4.48
C LEU A 83 -4.57 -12.32 -5.22
N ASP A 84 -3.69 -13.05 -4.54
CA ASP A 84 -3.13 -14.32 -4.97
C ASP A 84 -3.81 -15.44 -4.18
N VAL A 85 -5.07 -15.71 -4.56
CA VAL A 85 -5.95 -16.72 -3.95
C VAL A 85 -5.32 -18.12 -3.92
N PRO A 86 -4.58 -18.58 -4.95
CA PRO A 86 -3.90 -19.87 -4.91
C PRO A 86 -2.90 -20.03 -3.76
N ASN A 87 -2.25 -18.95 -3.32
CA ASN A 87 -1.21 -18.96 -2.30
C ASN A 87 -1.66 -18.34 -0.97
N ASN A 88 -2.97 -18.09 -0.77
CA ASN A 88 -3.49 -17.35 0.38
C ASN A 88 -2.74 -16.03 0.64
N ALA A 89 -2.38 -15.33 -0.43
CA ALA A 89 -1.51 -14.18 -0.38
C ALA A 89 -2.17 -12.94 -0.99
N VAL A 90 -1.69 -11.78 -0.59
CA VAL A 90 -2.04 -10.49 -1.17
C VAL A 90 -0.76 -9.77 -1.51
N ASP A 91 -0.63 -9.47 -2.79
CA ASP A 91 0.45 -8.67 -3.32
C ASP A 91 0.01 -7.21 -3.35
N ILE A 92 0.67 -6.40 -2.55
CA ILE A 92 0.44 -4.96 -2.47
C ILE A 92 1.34 -4.31 -3.52
N SER A 93 0.74 -3.54 -4.41
CA SER A 93 1.44 -2.81 -5.46
C SER A 93 1.56 -1.34 -5.05
N MET A 94 2.75 -0.79 -5.24
CA MET A 94 2.99 0.64 -5.10
C MET A 94 3.59 1.16 -6.40
N GLY A 95 3.04 2.28 -6.88
CA GLY A 95 3.56 2.95 -8.06
C GLY A 95 3.54 2.07 -9.31
N THR A 96 4.74 1.78 -9.85
CA THR A 96 4.91 1.00 -11.09
C THR A 96 5.30 -0.45 -10.79
N ILE A 97 5.51 -0.80 -9.52
CA ILE A 97 5.97 -2.12 -9.13
C ILE A 97 4.79 -3.00 -8.74
N PRO A 98 4.50 -4.06 -9.51
CA PRO A 98 3.66 -5.14 -9.02
C PRO A 98 4.44 -5.90 -7.94
N ASN A 99 3.81 -6.13 -6.78
CA ASN A 99 4.32 -6.92 -5.66
C ASN A 99 5.45 -6.26 -4.86
N CYS A 100 5.22 -5.06 -4.33
CA CYS A 100 6.14 -4.42 -3.38
C CYS A 100 6.13 -5.14 -2.02
N ILE A 101 4.96 -5.48 -1.50
CA ILE A 101 4.82 -6.26 -0.25
C ILE A 101 3.87 -7.41 -0.49
N ARG A 102 4.27 -8.62 -0.12
CA ARG A 102 3.42 -9.80 -0.18
C ARG A 102 3.07 -10.23 1.24
N MET A 103 1.79 -10.14 1.59
CA MET A 103 1.25 -10.70 2.82
C MET A 103 0.73 -12.09 2.52
N GLU A 104 1.25 -13.12 3.19
CA GLU A 104 0.89 -14.51 2.94
C GLU A 104 0.51 -15.20 4.25
N VAL A 105 -0.65 -15.88 4.25
CA VAL A 105 -1.06 -16.76 5.32
C VAL A 105 -0.60 -18.18 4.99
N VAL A 106 0.54 -18.57 5.57
CA VAL A 106 1.11 -19.90 5.39
C VAL A 106 0.39 -20.88 6.32
N LYS A 107 -0.18 -21.93 5.74
CA LYS A 107 -0.88 -22.99 6.46
C LYS A 107 -0.09 -24.29 6.40
N LEU A 108 0.33 -24.79 7.56
CA LEU A 108 0.97 -26.10 7.70
C LEU A 108 0.21 -26.93 8.74
N GLY A 109 -0.70 -27.80 8.28
CA GLY A 109 -1.55 -28.58 9.18
C GLY A 109 -2.56 -27.72 9.94
N THR A 110 -2.45 -27.66 11.27
CA THR A 110 -3.28 -26.81 12.16
C THR A 110 -2.67 -25.46 12.45
N ASP A 111 -1.39 -25.27 12.12
CA ASP A 111 -0.66 -24.04 12.38
C ASP A 111 -0.89 -23.07 11.21
N GLU A 112 -1.28 -21.84 11.54
CA GLU A 112 -1.55 -20.77 10.58
C GLU A 112 -0.70 -19.57 10.99
N ASN A 113 0.12 -19.10 10.05
CA ASN A 113 1.14 -18.10 10.29
C ASN A 113 1.02 -16.97 9.28
N LEU A 114 1.04 -15.72 9.74
CA LEU A 114 1.10 -14.57 8.85
C LEU A 114 2.55 -14.21 8.58
N THR A 115 2.91 -14.21 7.31
CA THR A 115 4.18 -13.68 6.84
C THR A 115 4.01 -12.45 6.00
N ILE A 116 4.99 -11.58 6.09
CA ILE A 116 5.14 -10.44 5.20
C ILE A 116 6.49 -10.61 4.53
N SER A 117 6.47 -10.88 3.23
CA SER A 117 7.68 -10.89 2.41
C SER A 117 7.81 -9.56 1.67
N LEU A 118 9.05 -9.08 1.62
CA LEU A 118 9.44 -7.90 0.87
C LEU A 118 9.64 -8.37 -0.58
N GLY A 119 8.82 -7.85 -1.49
CA GLY A 119 8.82 -8.24 -2.91
C GLY A 119 9.78 -7.41 -3.76
N ALA A 120 9.35 -7.06 -4.97
CA ALA A 120 10.19 -6.37 -5.94
C ALA A 120 10.57 -4.95 -5.48
N THR A 121 11.88 -4.64 -5.58
CA THR A 121 12.48 -3.34 -5.29
C THR A 121 12.77 -2.58 -6.59
N GLY A 122 12.80 -1.24 -6.56
CA GLY A 122 13.23 -0.46 -7.73
C GLY A 122 12.47 0.84 -8.00
N ASP A 123 11.50 1.20 -7.16
CA ASP A 123 10.88 2.51 -7.14
C ASP A 123 11.09 3.14 -5.76
N GLY A 124 11.36 4.45 -5.74
CA GLY A 124 11.62 5.15 -4.48
C GLY A 124 10.45 5.12 -3.49
N MET A 125 9.25 4.69 -3.94
CA MET A 125 8.07 4.50 -3.11
C MET A 125 8.04 3.14 -2.42
N GLY A 126 8.25 2.06 -3.16
CA GLY A 126 8.29 0.71 -2.62
C GLY A 126 9.48 0.54 -1.68
N ASP A 127 10.66 1.05 -2.06
CA ASP A 127 11.85 1.06 -1.20
C ASP A 127 11.61 1.83 0.11
N ALA A 128 10.89 2.96 0.06
CA ALA A 128 10.51 3.69 1.27
C ALA A 128 9.55 2.87 2.15
N LEU A 129 8.59 2.14 1.56
CA LEU A 129 7.70 1.26 2.30
C LEU A 129 8.47 0.07 2.92
N HIS A 130 9.44 -0.51 2.21
CA HIS A 130 10.31 -1.58 2.72
C HIS A 130 11.05 -1.16 4.00
N THR A 131 11.53 0.09 4.09
CA THR A 131 12.20 0.56 5.32
C THR A 131 11.27 0.70 6.53
N LEU A 132 9.96 0.79 6.32
CA LEU A 132 8.96 0.88 7.39
C LEU A 132 8.51 -0.50 7.90
N PHE A 133 8.72 -1.55 7.10
CA PHE A 133 8.36 -2.92 7.45
C PHE A 133 9.62 -3.75 7.68
N ASP A 134 9.88 -4.07 8.94
CA ASP A 134 10.89 -5.06 9.28
C ASP A 134 10.30 -6.46 9.06
N SER A 135 10.74 -7.13 7.99
CA SER A 135 10.35 -8.51 7.70
C SER A 135 10.86 -9.48 8.77
N ALA A 136 11.78 -9.10 9.67
CA ALA A 136 12.23 -9.96 10.77
C ALA A 136 11.23 -10.03 11.93
N VAL A 137 10.23 -9.13 11.98
CA VAL A 137 9.12 -9.19 12.96
C VAL A 137 8.07 -10.23 12.54
N PHE A 138 8.11 -10.66 11.29
CA PHE A 138 7.25 -11.71 10.74
C PHE A 138 8.13 -12.94 10.50
N PRO A 139 7.76 -14.13 10.96
CA PRO A 139 6.40 -14.64 11.09
C PRO A 139 5.65 -14.33 12.42
N MET A 140 4.33 -14.11 12.31
CA MET A 140 3.43 -14.05 13.48
C MET A 140 2.42 -15.20 13.45
N ALA A 141 2.49 -16.07 14.45
CA ALA A 141 1.54 -17.17 14.61
C ALA A 141 0.13 -16.62 14.85
N ILE A 142 -0.77 -16.90 13.90
CA ILE A 142 -2.20 -16.61 14.04
C ILE A 142 -2.85 -17.72 14.87
N ARG A 143 -2.42 -18.96 14.68
CA ARG A 143 -2.83 -20.14 15.45
C ARG A 143 -1.70 -21.16 15.53
N GLY A 144 -1.54 -21.78 16.71
CA GLY A 144 -0.56 -22.83 16.92
C GLY A 144 0.86 -22.31 17.15
N ALA A 145 1.87 -23.07 16.74
CA ALA A 145 3.28 -22.71 16.94
C ALA A 145 3.80 -21.78 15.83
N LEU A 146 4.83 -20.98 16.14
CA LEU A 146 5.56 -20.20 15.14
C LEU A 146 6.28 -21.17 14.19
N ILE A 147 6.03 -21.04 12.89
CA ILE A 147 6.81 -21.73 11.86
C ILE A 147 7.97 -20.81 11.50
N GLU A 148 9.16 -21.09 12.02
CA GLU A 148 10.40 -20.51 11.51
C GLU A 148 10.72 -21.17 10.15
N TYR A 149 11.11 -20.34 9.17
CA TYR A 149 11.66 -20.78 7.90
C TYR A 149 13.18 -20.91 8.02
#